data_AF-E0SI94-F1
#
_entry.id   AF-E0SI94-F1
#
_cell.length_a   1.000
_cell.length_b   1.000
_cell.length_c   1.000
_cell.angle_alpha   90.00
_cell.angle_beta   90.00
_cell.angle_gamma   90.00
#
_symmetry.space_group_name_H-M   'P 1'
#
loop_
_entity.id
_entity.type
_entity.pdbx_description
1 polymer ?
#
loop_
_entity_poly.entity_id
_entity_poly.type
_entity_poly.pdbx_seq_one_letter_code
_entity_poly.pdbx_strand_id
1 'polypeptide(L)'
;MRGKNMSQLPAGFLWGGAVAAHQLEGGWNEGGKGISVVDVLTAGAHGKLRRITDGVIPGESYPNHEAIDFYHRYKDDIALFAEMGFKCFRTSIAWTRIFPNGDEAEPCEAGLKFYDDLIDELLKHGIEPVLTLSHFEMPLHLVQQYDGWMSRKTLDCFVHFAATVIARYQHKVKYWMTFNEINNQKNVSAEIFGWMCSGVKFPQKAKPEEAMYQAVHHQFVASALIVKKAHDINPDIKVGCMCAFLPYYPYSCHPEDVMLAAQAMHDRFYFTDVQVRGHYPAYARREWALKGYQIHMEPEDERILREGKADYIGFSYYMSNVVKHDVQNRIDASMDGSSEHSIPNPHLKASDWGWQIDPTGLRYALTTLYERYEVPLFIVENGLGAVDKPDANGMCQDDYRIDYLRSHIDAMKAAVWEDGVDLMGYTPWGCIDLVSFTTGEMAKRYGFIHVDKHDDGTGTLARTPKKSFHWYQRVIASNGEEL
;
A
#
# COMPACT_ATOMS: atom_id res chain seq x y z
N MET A 1 -21.47 -14.86 -28.47
CA MET A 1 -20.27 -15.17 -27.65
C MET A 1 -20.59 -16.26 -26.63
N ARG A 2 -20.74 -17.51 -27.08
CA ARG A 2 -20.88 -18.68 -26.20
C ARG A 2 -19.50 -19.32 -26.06
N GLY A 3 -18.99 -19.49 -24.84
CA GLY A 3 -17.81 -20.34 -24.59
C GLY A 3 -16.69 -19.80 -23.68
N LYS A 4 -16.84 -18.67 -22.97
CA LYS A 4 -15.87 -18.34 -21.91
C LYS A 4 -16.19 -19.20 -20.68
N ASN A 5 -15.24 -20.04 -20.24
CA ASN A 5 -15.34 -20.78 -18.98
C ASN A 5 -15.28 -19.75 -17.84
N MET A 6 -16.44 -19.40 -17.26
CA MET A 6 -16.56 -18.36 -16.22
C MET A 6 -15.90 -18.77 -14.88
N SER A 7 -15.31 -19.96 -14.81
CA SER A 7 -14.57 -20.45 -13.65
C SER A 7 -13.15 -19.89 -13.54
N GLN A 8 -12.49 -19.57 -14.66
CA GLN A 8 -11.13 -19.02 -14.72
C GLN A 8 -11.16 -17.51 -14.87
N LEU A 9 -10.12 -16.79 -14.45
CA LEU A 9 -9.95 -15.36 -14.77
C LEU A 9 -9.46 -15.14 -16.20
N PRO A 10 -9.45 -13.90 -16.73
CA PRO A 10 -8.89 -13.61 -18.04
C PRO A 10 -7.44 -14.13 -18.19
N ALA A 11 -7.08 -14.57 -19.40
CA ALA A 11 -5.69 -14.94 -19.69
C ALA A 11 -4.78 -13.72 -19.50
N GLY A 12 -3.62 -13.92 -18.88
CA GLY A 12 -2.70 -12.83 -18.55
C GLY A 12 -2.99 -12.12 -17.23
N PHE A 13 -3.95 -12.60 -16.43
CA PHE A 13 -4.20 -12.09 -15.07
C PHE A 13 -2.93 -12.14 -14.21
N LEU A 14 -2.56 -11.02 -13.61
CA LEU A 14 -1.32 -10.85 -12.86
C LEU A 14 -1.49 -11.35 -11.42
N TRP A 15 -1.43 -12.68 -11.24
CA TRP A 15 -1.28 -13.29 -9.93
C TRP A 15 0.11 -13.02 -9.35
N GLY A 16 0.20 -12.73 -8.06
CA GLY A 16 1.51 -12.45 -7.45
C GLY A 16 1.47 -12.35 -5.95
N GLY A 17 2.36 -11.54 -5.39
CA GLY A 17 2.41 -11.20 -3.97
C GLY A 17 3.00 -9.81 -3.79
N ALA A 18 2.64 -9.15 -2.69
CA ALA A 18 3.01 -7.76 -2.42
C ALA A 18 3.71 -7.60 -1.09
N VAL A 19 4.73 -6.74 -1.07
CA VAL A 19 5.52 -6.34 0.11
C VAL A 19 5.96 -4.87 -0.04
N ALA A 20 6.67 -4.34 0.97
CA ALA A 20 7.33 -3.04 0.92
C ALA A 20 8.76 -3.15 1.42
N ALA A 21 9.71 -2.48 0.76
CA ALA A 21 11.15 -2.58 1.01
C ALA A 21 11.50 -2.48 2.49
N HIS A 22 11.08 -1.41 3.17
CA HIS A 22 11.36 -1.23 4.60
C HIS A 22 10.79 -2.31 5.54
N GLN A 23 9.82 -3.12 5.11
CA GLN A 23 9.21 -4.16 5.95
C GLN A 23 9.91 -5.52 5.81
N LEU A 24 10.67 -5.73 4.74
CA LEU A 24 11.33 -7.02 4.49
C LEU A 24 12.84 -6.95 4.21
N GLU A 25 13.34 -5.88 3.56
CA GLU A 25 14.72 -5.83 3.08
C GLU A 25 15.74 -5.97 4.21
N GLY A 26 15.63 -5.16 5.27
CA GLY A 26 16.73 -5.02 6.21
C GLY A 26 17.92 -4.31 5.57
N GLY A 27 19.15 -4.58 6.04
CA GLY A 27 20.36 -3.92 5.53
C GLY A 27 20.20 -2.39 5.52
N TRP A 28 19.61 -1.85 6.58
CA TRP A 28 19.06 -0.49 6.61
C TRP A 28 20.11 0.62 6.44
N ASN A 29 21.37 0.30 6.70
CA ASN A 29 22.55 1.16 6.58
C ASN A 29 23.60 0.59 5.60
N GLU A 30 23.22 -0.38 4.75
CA GLU A 30 24.11 -1.00 3.76
C GLU A 30 24.01 -0.33 2.40
N GLY A 31 25.08 -0.47 1.59
CA GLY A 31 25.12 0.08 0.23
C GLY A 31 24.98 1.61 0.18
N GLY A 32 25.29 2.31 1.28
CA GLY A 32 25.10 3.76 1.39
C GLY A 32 23.65 4.19 1.61
N LYS A 33 22.73 3.27 1.95
CA LYS A 33 21.35 3.61 2.28
C LYS A 33 21.28 4.62 3.43
N GLY A 34 20.50 5.69 3.24
CA GLY A 34 20.23 6.70 4.26
C GLY A 34 19.17 6.28 5.28
N ILE A 35 19.00 7.10 6.31
CA ILE A 35 17.98 6.89 7.34
C ILE A 35 16.63 7.30 6.77
N SER A 36 15.64 6.40 6.81
CA SER A 36 14.26 6.70 6.44
C SER A 36 13.39 7.03 7.65
N VAL A 37 12.19 7.53 7.39
CA VAL A 37 11.19 7.81 8.45
C VAL A 37 10.81 6.59 9.28
N VAL A 38 10.93 5.36 8.74
CA VAL A 38 10.61 4.13 9.49
C VAL A 38 11.79 3.60 10.30
N ASP A 39 13.02 3.99 9.95
CA ASP A 39 14.23 3.62 10.68
C ASP A 39 14.30 4.29 12.07
N VAL A 40 13.41 5.25 12.35
CA VAL A 40 13.24 5.91 13.65
C VAL A 40 11.89 5.57 14.30
N LEU A 41 11.26 4.48 13.88
CA LEU A 41 10.00 4.01 14.41
C LEU A 41 10.22 2.74 15.24
N THR A 42 9.99 2.80 16.56
CA THR A 42 10.25 1.63 17.42
C THR A 42 9.26 0.49 17.19
N ALA A 43 9.56 -0.71 17.66
CA ALA A 43 8.56 -1.77 17.82
C ALA A 43 7.43 -1.30 18.76
N GLY A 44 6.20 -1.68 18.42
CA GLY A 44 5.00 -1.58 19.23
C GLY A 44 4.54 -2.97 19.66
N ALA A 45 3.25 -3.10 19.97
CA ALA A 45 2.57 -4.38 20.19
C ALA A 45 1.05 -4.18 20.02
N HIS A 46 0.27 -5.25 20.00
CA HIS A 46 -1.19 -5.11 20.12
C HIS A 46 -1.59 -4.22 21.31
N GLY A 47 -2.33 -3.14 21.05
CA GLY A 47 -2.71 -2.12 22.04
C GLY A 47 -1.63 -1.08 22.39
N LYS A 48 -0.42 -1.19 21.81
CA LYS A 48 0.68 -0.24 22.00
C LYS A 48 1.22 0.24 20.65
N LEU A 49 0.91 1.47 20.29
CA LEU A 49 1.42 2.09 19.06
C LEU A 49 2.95 2.22 19.08
N ARG A 50 3.52 2.18 17.87
CA ARG A 50 4.94 2.47 17.65
C ARG A 50 5.25 3.92 18.01
N ARG A 51 6.49 4.18 18.42
CA ARG A 51 6.94 5.53 18.80
C ARG A 51 7.94 6.07 17.79
N ILE A 52 7.72 7.31 17.36
CA ILE A 52 8.65 8.04 16.48
C ILE A 52 9.72 8.69 17.35
N THR A 53 10.99 8.31 17.16
CA THR A 53 12.14 8.87 17.88
C THR A 53 12.80 10.01 17.10
N ASP A 54 13.58 10.84 17.80
CA ASP A 54 14.43 11.86 17.17
C ASP A 54 15.76 11.22 16.73
N GLY A 55 15.74 10.62 15.54
CA GLY A 55 16.85 9.79 15.08
C GLY A 55 16.86 8.38 15.66
N VAL A 56 17.93 7.64 15.40
CA VAL A 56 18.13 6.28 15.90
C VAL A 56 18.76 6.34 17.29
N ILE A 57 18.04 5.87 18.31
CA ILE A 57 18.46 5.92 19.71
C ILE A 57 19.07 4.56 20.11
N PRO A 58 20.33 4.51 20.60
CA PRO A 58 20.93 3.28 21.08
C PRO A 58 20.10 2.63 22.21
N GLY A 59 19.84 1.33 22.08
CA GLY A 59 19.07 0.55 23.07
C GLY A 59 17.57 0.47 22.79
N GLU A 60 17.04 1.23 21.83
CA GLU A 60 15.68 1.06 21.32
C GLU A 60 15.61 -0.06 20.27
N SER A 61 14.44 -0.69 20.13
CA SER A 61 14.20 -1.72 19.12
C SER A 61 13.53 -1.13 17.87
N TYR A 62 14.22 -1.24 16.73
CA TYR A 62 13.75 -0.79 15.42
C TYR A 62 13.62 -2.02 14.49
N PRO A 63 12.44 -2.65 14.42
CA PRO A 63 12.29 -3.96 13.77
C PRO A 63 12.62 -3.93 12.26
N ASN A 64 12.45 -2.76 11.63
CA ASN A 64 12.72 -2.54 10.21
C ASN A 64 14.22 -2.55 9.86
N HIS A 65 15.12 -2.36 10.83
CA HIS A 65 16.57 -2.29 10.58
C HIS A 65 17.12 -3.60 9.98
N GLU A 66 16.68 -4.72 10.52
CA GLU A 66 17.00 -6.05 10.02
C GLU A 66 15.83 -6.66 9.22
N ALA A 67 14.58 -6.32 9.58
CA ALA A 67 13.38 -6.87 8.97
C ALA A 67 13.43 -8.40 8.86
N ILE A 68 13.41 -8.98 7.66
CA ILE A 68 13.63 -10.42 7.46
C ILE A 68 14.90 -10.71 6.64
N ASP A 69 15.77 -9.72 6.48
CA ASP A 69 17.02 -9.86 5.72
C ASP A 69 16.81 -10.25 4.25
N PHE A 70 15.73 -9.78 3.63
CA PHE A 70 15.48 -10.01 2.20
C PHE A 70 16.57 -9.38 1.32
N TYR A 71 17.22 -8.30 1.77
CA TYR A 71 18.33 -7.64 1.07
C TYR A 71 19.45 -8.63 0.71
N HIS A 72 19.75 -9.59 1.59
CA HIS A 72 20.76 -10.63 1.33
C HIS A 72 20.18 -11.93 0.76
N ARG A 73 18.88 -12.18 0.94
CA ARG A 73 18.22 -13.48 0.69
C ARG A 73 17.24 -13.48 -0.48
N TYR A 74 17.08 -12.34 -1.17
CA TYR A 74 16.05 -12.17 -2.19
C TYR A 74 16.07 -13.23 -3.29
N LYS A 75 17.23 -13.81 -3.63
CA LYS A 75 17.32 -14.86 -4.66
C LYS A 75 16.60 -16.15 -4.23
N ASP A 76 16.80 -16.57 -2.99
CA ASP A 76 16.14 -17.75 -2.43
C ASP A 76 14.65 -17.48 -2.23
N ASP A 77 14.31 -16.27 -1.77
CA ASP A 77 12.92 -15.85 -1.58
C ASP A 77 12.18 -15.76 -2.94
N ILE A 78 12.82 -15.27 -4.00
CA ILE A 78 12.25 -15.25 -5.37
C ILE A 78 12.09 -16.65 -5.94
N ALA A 79 13.00 -17.58 -5.65
CA ALA A 79 12.83 -18.97 -6.06
C ALA A 79 11.54 -19.57 -5.48
N LEU A 80 11.19 -19.24 -4.23
CA LEU A 80 9.92 -19.64 -3.61
C LEU A 80 8.71 -18.97 -4.28
N PHE A 81 8.82 -17.71 -4.68
CA PHE A 81 7.76 -17.02 -5.46
C PHE A 81 7.54 -17.70 -6.82
N ALA A 82 8.63 -18.07 -7.49
CA ALA A 82 8.60 -18.79 -8.75
C ALA A 82 8.01 -20.20 -8.58
N GLU A 83 8.30 -20.88 -7.47
CA GLU A 83 7.71 -22.18 -7.14
C GLU A 83 6.19 -22.09 -6.99
N MET A 84 5.67 -21.04 -6.33
CA MET A 84 4.22 -20.77 -6.30
C MET A 84 3.65 -20.42 -7.69
N GLY A 85 4.49 -20.02 -8.64
CA GLY A 85 4.10 -19.71 -10.02
C GLY A 85 3.69 -18.26 -10.25
N PHE A 86 4.15 -17.33 -9.40
CA PHE A 86 3.86 -15.90 -9.51
C PHE A 86 4.04 -15.39 -10.95
N LYS A 87 3.12 -14.51 -11.37
CA LYS A 87 3.19 -13.77 -12.64
C LYS A 87 3.75 -12.38 -12.43
N CYS A 88 3.55 -11.81 -11.25
CA CYS A 88 4.14 -10.56 -10.85
C CYS A 88 4.57 -10.58 -9.38
N PHE A 89 5.42 -9.63 -9.02
CA PHE A 89 5.80 -9.38 -7.62
C PHE A 89 5.81 -7.89 -7.37
N ARG A 90 5.00 -7.47 -6.39
CA ARG A 90 4.93 -6.08 -5.98
C ARG A 90 5.88 -5.81 -4.82
N THR A 91 6.74 -4.82 -5.00
CA THR A 91 7.56 -4.26 -3.92
C THR A 91 7.70 -2.74 -4.10
N SER A 92 8.44 -2.08 -3.23
CA SER A 92 8.85 -0.69 -3.40
C SER A 92 10.34 -0.57 -3.69
N ILE A 93 10.71 0.54 -4.32
CA ILE A 93 12.11 0.99 -4.35
C ILE A 93 12.30 1.88 -3.12
N ALA A 94 13.18 1.48 -2.20
CA ALA A 94 13.53 2.29 -1.06
C ALA A 94 14.18 3.60 -1.53
N TRP A 95 13.47 4.71 -1.37
CA TRP A 95 13.95 6.05 -1.76
C TRP A 95 15.33 6.32 -1.17
N THR A 96 15.54 5.96 0.11
CA THR A 96 16.81 6.12 0.83
C THR A 96 17.97 5.28 0.31
N ARG A 97 17.74 4.25 -0.53
CA ARG A 97 18.83 3.56 -1.23
C ARG A 97 19.30 4.33 -2.45
N ILE A 98 18.42 5.08 -3.09
CA ILE A 98 18.74 5.82 -4.33
C ILE A 98 19.21 7.24 -4.01
N PHE A 99 18.51 7.94 -3.12
CA PHE A 99 18.87 9.26 -2.61
C PHE A 99 18.85 9.23 -1.08
N PRO A 100 19.99 8.93 -0.43
CA PRO A 100 20.07 8.74 1.02
C PRO A 100 19.49 9.87 1.86
N ASN A 101 19.74 11.12 1.49
CA ASN A 101 19.18 12.31 2.10
C ASN A 101 17.97 12.83 1.31
N GLY A 102 17.85 12.49 0.02
CA GLY A 102 16.72 12.82 -0.83
C GLY A 102 16.94 14.06 -1.70
N ASP A 103 17.95 14.88 -1.38
CA ASP A 103 18.27 16.14 -2.06
C ASP A 103 19.62 16.11 -2.79
N GLU A 104 20.28 14.95 -2.87
CA GLU A 104 21.51 14.79 -3.63
C GLU A 104 21.27 15.02 -5.14
N ALA A 105 22.29 15.54 -5.82
CA ALA A 105 22.23 15.74 -7.26
C ALA A 105 22.29 14.41 -8.02
N GLU A 106 23.15 13.49 -7.58
CA GLU A 106 23.40 12.20 -8.22
C GLU A 106 22.85 11.05 -7.36
N PRO A 107 22.29 10.00 -7.98
CA PRO A 107 21.82 8.84 -7.26
C PRO A 107 22.97 7.97 -6.73
N CYS A 108 22.70 7.21 -5.68
CA CYS A 108 23.59 6.16 -5.20
C CYS A 108 23.54 4.94 -6.14
N GLU A 109 24.63 4.70 -6.87
CA GLU A 109 24.73 3.58 -7.80
C GLU A 109 24.61 2.22 -7.12
N ALA A 110 25.06 2.07 -5.86
CA ALA A 110 24.90 0.81 -5.13
C ALA A 110 23.42 0.46 -4.91
N GLY A 111 22.58 1.47 -4.61
CA GLY A 111 21.14 1.30 -4.51
C GLY A 111 20.50 0.96 -5.85
N LEU A 112 20.89 1.65 -6.94
CA LEU A 112 20.41 1.33 -8.29
C LEU A 112 20.79 -0.10 -8.69
N LYS A 113 22.04 -0.50 -8.44
CA LYS A 113 22.52 -1.84 -8.73
C LYS A 113 21.76 -2.92 -7.95
N PHE A 114 21.43 -2.69 -6.68
CA PHE A 114 20.64 -3.64 -5.90
C PHE A 114 19.29 -3.93 -6.58
N TYR A 115 18.57 -2.90 -7.03
CA TYR A 115 17.30 -3.09 -7.72
C TYR A 115 17.47 -3.64 -9.13
N ASP A 116 18.56 -3.33 -9.85
CA ASP A 116 18.89 -4.06 -11.09
C ASP A 116 18.99 -5.56 -10.84
N ASP A 117 19.77 -5.97 -9.84
CA ASP A 117 19.98 -7.40 -9.53
C ASP A 117 18.69 -8.07 -9.05
N LEU A 118 17.88 -7.39 -8.23
CA LEU A 118 16.57 -7.87 -7.77
C LEU A 118 15.59 -8.05 -8.93
N ILE A 119 15.46 -7.04 -9.79
CA ILE A 119 14.56 -7.06 -10.94
C ILE A 119 15.00 -8.13 -11.94
N ASP A 120 16.30 -8.26 -12.19
CA ASP A 120 16.83 -9.27 -13.10
C ASP A 120 16.57 -10.69 -12.60
N GLU A 121 16.64 -10.92 -11.28
CA GLU A 121 16.28 -12.23 -10.69
C GLU A 121 14.77 -12.51 -10.83
N LEU A 122 13.89 -11.52 -10.64
CA LEU A 122 12.45 -11.69 -10.89
C LEU A 122 12.18 -12.06 -12.35
N LEU A 123 12.75 -11.30 -13.29
CA LEU A 123 12.56 -11.49 -14.73
C LEU A 123 13.12 -12.84 -15.21
N LYS A 124 14.23 -13.31 -14.64
CA LYS A 124 14.78 -14.65 -14.91
C LYS A 124 13.78 -15.77 -14.61
N HIS A 125 12.90 -15.57 -13.63
CA HIS A 125 11.81 -16.49 -13.29
C HIS A 125 10.48 -16.18 -14.01
N GLY A 126 10.46 -15.20 -14.92
CA GLY A 126 9.25 -14.78 -15.63
C GLY A 126 8.26 -14.03 -14.75
N ILE A 127 8.73 -13.41 -13.67
CA ILE A 127 7.92 -12.64 -12.73
C ILE A 127 8.06 -11.15 -13.06
N GLU A 128 6.96 -10.51 -13.46
CA GLU A 128 6.92 -9.09 -13.77
C GLU A 128 7.00 -8.24 -12.49
N PRO A 129 7.93 -7.28 -12.38
CA PRO A 129 7.98 -6.36 -11.24
C PRO A 129 6.82 -5.36 -11.29
N VAL A 130 6.21 -5.12 -10.12
CA VAL A 130 5.23 -4.04 -9.90
C VAL A 130 5.79 -3.13 -8.82
N LEU A 131 6.25 -1.93 -9.18
CA LEU A 131 7.05 -1.09 -8.27
C LEU A 131 6.28 0.11 -7.73
N THR A 132 6.23 0.25 -6.41
CA THR A 132 5.73 1.47 -5.74
C THR A 132 6.91 2.41 -5.44
N LEU A 133 6.80 3.67 -5.85
CA LEU A 133 7.88 4.65 -5.72
C LEU A 133 8.03 5.15 -4.27
N SER A 134 6.94 5.51 -3.61
CA SER A 134 6.94 5.93 -2.21
C SER A 134 6.05 5.01 -1.39
N HIS A 135 6.67 4.14 -0.58
CA HIS A 135 5.97 3.20 0.30
C HIS A 135 6.45 3.37 1.74
N PHE A 136 6.03 4.49 2.35
CA PHE A 136 6.22 4.78 3.78
C PHE A 136 7.68 4.88 4.27
N GLU A 137 8.61 5.23 3.38
CA GLU A 137 10.04 5.10 3.64
C GLU A 137 10.88 6.27 3.09
N MET A 138 10.28 7.47 3.03
CA MET A 138 10.99 8.66 2.57
C MET A 138 12.24 8.95 3.44
N PRO A 139 13.28 9.62 2.89
CA PRO A 139 14.45 10.02 3.65
C PRO A 139 14.09 10.89 4.86
N LEU A 140 14.63 10.55 6.03
CA LEU A 140 14.43 11.31 7.27
C LEU A 140 14.99 12.73 7.14
N HIS A 141 16.07 12.91 6.37
CA HIS A 141 16.65 14.22 6.10
C HIS A 141 15.66 15.20 5.47
N LEU A 142 14.80 14.76 4.54
CA LEU A 142 13.76 15.62 3.96
C LEU A 142 12.74 16.08 5.01
N VAL A 143 12.49 15.26 6.03
CA VAL A 143 11.65 15.65 7.16
C VAL A 143 12.33 16.71 8.01
N GLN A 144 13.61 16.50 8.34
CA GLN A 144 14.37 17.39 9.21
C GLN A 144 14.72 18.73 8.56
N GLN A 145 15.06 18.75 7.28
CA GLN A 145 15.47 19.96 6.56
C GLN A 145 14.30 20.71 5.92
N TYR A 146 13.26 19.99 5.49
CA TYR A 146 12.19 20.55 4.67
C TYR A 146 10.78 20.31 5.21
N ASP A 147 10.61 19.87 6.46
CA ASP A 147 9.29 19.58 7.05
C ASP A 147 8.47 18.57 6.22
N GLY A 148 9.18 17.61 5.61
CA GLY A 148 8.60 16.53 4.82
C GLY A 148 7.82 17.07 3.62
N TRP A 149 6.63 16.55 3.39
CA TRP A 149 5.79 16.95 2.25
C TRP A 149 5.08 18.30 2.41
N MET A 150 5.25 18.99 3.55
CA MET A 150 4.84 20.39 3.65
C MET A 150 5.62 21.30 2.71
N SER A 151 6.85 20.92 2.35
CA SER A 151 7.69 21.69 1.44
C SER A 151 7.52 21.27 -0.01
N ARG A 152 7.43 22.28 -0.87
CA ARG A 152 7.48 22.13 -2.32
C ARG A 152 8.82 21.56 -2.79
N LYS A 153 9.91 21.76 -2.04
CA LYS A 153 11.22 21.17 -2.35
C LYS A 153 11.18 19.64 -2.34
N THR A 154 10.43 19.05 -1.42
CA THR A 154 10.25 17.59 -1.32
C THR A 154 9.57 17.01 -2.56
N LEU A 155 8.66 17.76 -3.18
CA LEU A 155 8.08 17.40 -4.48
C LEU A 155 9.15 17.29 -5.55
N ASP A 156 10.04 18.29 -5.67
CA ASP A 156 11.12 18.26 -6.67
C ASP A 156 12.07 17.07 -6.43
N CYS A 157 12.41 16.81 -5.16
CA CYS A 157 13.23 15.68 -4.75
C CYS A 157 12.59 14.33 -5.14
N PHE A 158 11.29 14.17 -4.91
CA PHE A 158 10.55 12.98 -5.33
C PHE A 158 10.55 12.81 -6.84
N VAL A 159 10.30 13.90 -7.59
CA VAL A 159 10.28 13.86 -9.06
C VAL A 159 11.65 13.46 -9.61
N HIS A 160 12.74 13.93 -9.00
CA HIS A 160 14.10 13.53 -9.36
C HIS A 160 14.34 12.04 -9.09
N PHE A 161 14.00 11.56 -7.89
CA PHE A 161 14.10 10.15 -7.52
C PHE A 161 13.31 9.25 -8.46
N ALA A 162 12.01 9.51 -8.59
CA ALA A 162 11.11 8.66 -9.35
C ALA A 162 11.48 8.61 -10.83
N ALA A 163 11.86 9.74 -11.42
CA ALA A 163 12.28 9.74 -12.81
C ALA A 163 13.63 9.06 -13.05
N THR A 164 14.54 9.11 -12.07
CA THR A 164 15.83 8.40 -12.14
C THR A 164 15.60 6.90 -12.21
N VAL A 165 14.76 6.35 -11.34
CA VAL A 165 14.50 4.90 -11.29
C VAL A 165 13.64 4.45 -12.47
N ILE A 166 12.65 5.24 -12.88
CA ILE A 166 11.87 4.93 -14.10
C ILE A 166 12.78 4.91 -15.32
N ALA A 167 13.67 5.88 -15.48
CA ALA A 167 14.63 5.91 -16.60
C ALA A 167 15.59 4.71 -16.57
N ARG A 168 16.09 4.32 -15.38
CA ARG A 168 16.99 3.16 -15.22
C ARG A 168 16.30 1.85 -15.60
N TYR A 169 15.04 1.66 -15.17
CA TYR A 169 14.34 0.38 -15.30
C TYR A 169 13.25 0.36 -16.38
N GLN A 170 13.21 1.35 -17.28
CA GLN A 170 12.17 1.54 -18.29
C GLN A 170 11.92 0.33 -19.22
N HIS A 171 12.91 -0.55 -19.39
CA HIS A 171 12.81 -1.76 -20.21
C HIS A 171 12.64 -3.04 -19.39
N LYS A 172 12.66 -2.93 -18.06
CA LYS A 172 12.56 -4.05 -17.12
C LYS A 172 11.25 -4.03 -16.32
N VAL A 173 10.62 -2.86 -16.16
CA VAL A 173 9.44 -2.67 -15.30
C VAL A 173 8.35 -1.93 -16.06
N LYS A 174 7.19 -2.58 -16.18
CA LYS A 174 6.01 -2.04 -16.87
C LYS A 174 5.04 -1.33 -15.92
N TYR A 175 4.91 -1.83 -14.69
CA TYR A 175 3.86 -1.41 -13.77
C TYR A 175 4.43 -0.64 -12.58
N TRP A 176 3.96 0.59 -12.42
CA TRP A 176 4.40 1.51 -11.39
C TRP A 176 3.23 2.08 -10.61
N MET A 177 3.47 2.42 -9.35
CA MET A 177 2.57 3.25 -8.53
C MET A 177 3.37 4.36 -7.86
N THR A 178 2.76 5.53 -7.68
CA THR A 178 3.44 6.69 -7.09
C THR A 178 3.49 6.61 -5.57
N PHE A 179 2.37 6.84 -4.89
CA PHE A 179 2.30 6.92 -3.42
C PHE A 179 1.42 5.78 -2.88
N ASN A 180 2.00 4.93 -2.02
CA ASN A 180 1.25 3.89 -1.33
C ASN A 180 0.20 4.51 -0.39
N GLU A 181 -1.01 3.97 -0.45
CA GLU A 181 -2.16 4.32 0.39
C GLU A 181 -2.21 5.81 0.74
N ILE A 182 -2.11 6.66 -0.29
CA ILE A 182 -1.95 8.11 -0.13
C ILE A 182 -3.03 8.74 0.77
N ASN A 183 -4.18 8.08 0.89
CA ASN A 183 -5.34 8.50 1.66
C ASN A 183 -5.33 8.10 3.14
N ASN A 184 -4.39 7.27 3.61
CA ASN A 184 -4.28 6.92 5.03
C ASN A 184 -4.11 8.16 5.91
N GLN A 185 -3.36 9.14 5.43
CA GLN A 185 -3.12 10.41 6.12
C GLN A 185 -4.36 11.30 6.26
N LYS A 186 -5.51 10.94 5.66
CA LYS A 186 -6.79 11.61 5.93
C LYS A 186 -7.18 11.48 7.41
N ASN A 187 -6.76 10.40 8.07
CA ASN A 187 -6.75 10.34 9.53
C ASN A 187 -5.57 11.17 10.07
N VAL A 188 -5.84 12.45 10.31
CA VAL A 188 -4.85 13.41 10.84
C VAL A 188 -4.61 13.27 12.33
N SER A 189 -5.40 12.46 13.05
CA SER A 189 -5.27 12.27 14.51
C SER A 189 -4.19 11.25 14.86
N ALA A 190 -4.04 10.21 14.03
CA ALA A 190 -3.01 9.19 14.19
C ALA A 190 -1.68 9.65 13.59
N GLU A 191 -0.70 10.00 14.44
CA GLU A 191 0.61 10.52 14.02
C GLU A 191 1.32 9.61 12.99
N ILE A 192 1.18 8.29 13.13
CA ILE A 192 1.84 7.32 12.25
C ILE A 192 1.44 7.48 10.78
N PHE A 193 0.19 7.80 10.46
CA PHE A 193 -0.23 7.90 9.05
C PHE A 193 0.37 9.13 8.38
N GLY A 194 0.34 10.30 9.02
CA GLY A 194 0.99 11.48 8.49
C GLY A 194 2.52 11.33 8.41
N TRP A 195 3.11 10.70 9.43
CA TRP A 195 4.55 10.44 9.46
C TRP A 195 5.00 9.51 8.33
N MET A 196 4.30 8.39 8.14
CA MET A 196 4.66 7.38 7.15
C MET A 196 4.31 7.84 5.73
N CYS A 197 3.13 8.44 5.50
CA CYS A 197 2.75 8.90 4.16
C CYS A 197 3.55 10.13 3.70
N SER A 198 3.85 11.04 4.64
CA SER A 198 4.23 12.42 4.30
C SER A 198 5.39 12.99 5.13
N GLY A 199 5.89 12.26 6.12
CA GLY A 199 6.90 12.79 7.03
C GLY A 199 6.36 13.93 7.92
N VAL A 200 5.04 14.00 8.14
CA VAL A 200 4.40 15.11 8.88
C VAL A 200 3.64 14.60 10.09
N LYS A 201 3.92 15.16 11.27
CA LYS A 201 3.13 14.91 12.49
C LYS A 201 1.93 15.86 12.54
N PHE A 202 0.86 15.54 11.82
CA PHE A 202 -0.32 16.42 11.68
C PHE A 202 -0.96 16.87 13.00
N PRO A 203 -1.10 16.04 14.05
CA PRO A 203 -1.65 16.47 15.34
C PRO A 203 -0.89 17.64 15.98
N GLN A 204 0.37 17.85 15.58
CA GLN A 204 1.24 18.90 16.09
C GLN A 204 1.15 20.20 15.28
N LYS A 205 0.42 20.21 14.16
CA LYS A 205 0.18 21.40 13.34
C LYS A 205 -1.01 22.19 13.88
N ALA A 206 -0.99 23.51 13.72
CA ALA A 206 -2.06 24.39 14.19
C ALA A 206 -3.43 24.08 13.56
N LYS A 207 -3.43 23.63 12.30
CA LYS A 207 -4.60 23.16 11.56
C LYS A 207 -4.26 21.83 10.88
N PRO A 208 -4.45 20.68 11.57
CA PRO A 208 -4.01 19.36 11.08
C PRO A 208 -4.54 19.01 9.69
N GLU A 209 -5.84 19.21 9.43
CA GLU A 209 -6.45 18.91 8.13
C GLU A 209 -5.97 19.84 7.00
N GLU A 210 -5.78 21.13 7.26
CA GLU A 210 -5.25 22.07 6.27
C GLU A 210 -3.81 21.68 5.88
N ALA A 211 -2.99 21.32 6.87
CA ALA A 211 -1.63 20.82 6.63
C ALA A 211 -1.64 19.52 5.82
N MET A 212 -2.56 18.60 6.12
CA MET A 212 -2.73 17.37 5.34
C MET A 212 -3.09 17.67 3.89
N TYR A 213 -4.05 18.56 3.64
CA TYR A 213 -4.41 18.96 2.28
C TYR A 213 -3.24 19.62 1.54
N GLN A 214 -2.39 20.40 2.22
CA GLN A 214 -1.18 20.98 1.62
C GLN A 214 -0.16 19.90 1.24
N ALA A 215 0.15 18.97 2.16
CA ALA A 215 1.09 17.89 1.90
C ALA A 215 0.61 17.00 0.73
N VAL A 216 -0.67 16.64 0.74
CA VAL A 216 -1.30 15.83 -0.31
C VAL A 216 -1.37 16.58 -1.64
N HIS A 217 -1.58 17.91 -1.65
CA HIS A 217 -1.52 18.69 -2.87
C HIS A 217 -0.14 18.56 -3.54
N HIS A 218 0.96 18.68 -2.78
CA HIS A 218 2.29 18.45 -3.32
C HIS A 218 2.46 17.02 -3.84
N GLN A 219 1.96 16.01 -3.13
CA GLN A 219 2.01 14.62 -3.59
C GLN A 219 1.22 14.40 -4.88
N PHE A 220 0.04 15.01 -5.04
CA PHE A 220 -0.73 14.92 -6.29
C PHE A 220 0.01 15.55 -7.46
N VAL A 221 0.60 16.73 -7.28
CA VAL A 221 1.36 17.39 -8.34
C VAL A 221 2.60 16.56 -8.70
N ALA A 222 3.31 16.02 -7.69
CA ALA A 222 4.45 15.11 -7.92
C ALA A 222 4.04 13.85 -8.68
N SER A 223 2.92 13.23 -8.29
CA SER A 223 2.34 12.05 -8.94
C SER A 223 2.07 12.32 -10.42
N ALA A 224 1.37 13.42 -10.71
CA ALA A 224 1.02 13.81 -12.07
C ALA A 224 2.24 14.15 -12.95
N LEU A 225 3.26 14.82 -12.39
CA LEU A 225 4.52 15.05 -13.10
C LEU A 225 5.21 13.73 -13.47
N ILE A 226 5.17 12.74 -12.57
CA ILE A 226 5.78 11.43 -12.81
C ILE A 226 5.01 10.60 -13.82
N VAL A 227 3.67 10.63 -13.83
CA VAL A 227 2.88 9.99 -14.90
C VAL A 227 3.36 10.50 -16.26
N LYS A 228 3.36 11.83 -16.45
CA LYS A 228 3.75 12.45 -17.71
C LYS A 228 5.19 12.09 -18.10
N LYS A 229 6.12 12.22 -17.16
CA LYS A 229 7.54 11.95 -17.41
C LYS A 229 7.81 10.47 -17.70
N ALA A 230 7.05 9.56 -17.08
CA ALA A 230 7.15 8.13 -17.36
C ALA A 230 6.75 7.82 -18.80
N HIS A 231 5.64 8.39 -19.28
CA HIS A 231 5.19 8.22 -20.67
C HIS A 231 6.13 8.89 -21.68
N ASP A 232 6.76 10.01 -21.32
CA ASP A 232 7.81 10.64 -22.14
C ASP A 232 9.06 9.76 -22.23
N ILE A 233 9.43 9.04 -21.16
CA ILE A 233 10.56 8.10 -21.12
C ILE A 233 10.24 6.85 -21.95
N ASN A 234 9.10 6.22 -21.67
CA ASN A 234 8.62 5.04 -22.37
C ASN A 234 7.08 4.99 -22.34
N PRO A 235 6.38 5.13 -23.48
CA PRO A 235 4.92 5.17 -23.52
C PRO A 235 4.23 3.84 -23.15
N ASP A 236 4.98 2.73 -23.10
CA ASP A 236 4.45 1.43 -22.68
C ASP A 236 4.33 1.29 -21.15
N ILE A 237 4.97 2.20 -20.40
CA ILE A 237 4.90 2.21 -18.93
C ILE A 237 3.48 2.56 -18.47
N LYS A 238 3.02 1.86 -17.43
CA LYS A 238 1.77 2.14 -16.72
C LYS A 238 2.07 2.68 -15.33
N VAL A 239 1.61 3.90 -15.05
CA VAL A 239 1.72 4.55 -13.74
C VAL A 239 0.33 4.69 -13.12
N GLY A 240 0.06 3.89 -12.09
CA GLY A 240 -1.18 3.92 -11.33
C GLY A 240 -1.09 4.78 -10.08
N CYS A 241 -2.25 5.12 -9.53
CA CYS A 241 -2.34 5.57 -8.14
C CYS A 241 -2.45 4.37 -7.19
N MET A 242 -2.22 4.59 -5.89
CA MET A 242 -2.49 3.58 -4.86
C MET A 242 -3.28 4.19 -3.70
N CYS A 243 -4.44 3.61 -3.38
CA CYS A 243 -5.27 4.02 -2.24
C CYS A 243 -5.68 2.84 -1.37
N ALA A 244 -5.82 3.07 -0.06
CA ALA A 244 -6.51 2.16 0.84
C ALA A 244 -8.01 2.27 0.66
N PHE A 245 -8.65 1.22 0.16
CA PHE A 245 -10.10 1.25 -0.10
C PHE A 245 -10.86 0.49 0.98
N LEU A 246 -11.41 1.26 1.92
CA LEU A 246 -12.22 0.78 3.04
C LEU A 246 -13.63 1.37 2.89
N PRO A 247 -14.59 0.61 2.31
CA PRO A 247 -15.96 1.07 2.13
C PRO A 247 -16.60 1.51 3.44
N TYR A 248 -17.40 2.57 3.40
CA TYR A 248 -18.33 2.92 4.48
C TYR A 248 -19.76 2.56 4.04
N TYR A 249 -20.34 1.54 4.67
CA TYR A 249 -21.75 1.24 4.50
C TYR A 249 -22.61 2.12 5.40
N PRO A 250 -23.80 2.54 4.94
CA PRO A 250 -24.80 3.08 5.85
C PRO A 250 -25.31 1.96 6.75
N TYR A 251 -25.41 2.22 8.06
CA TYR A 251 -25.93 1.23 9.01
C TYR A 251 -27.34 0.76 8.67
N SER A 252 -28.18 1.68 8.20
CA SER A 252 -29.57 1.39 7.84
C SER A 252 -30.01 2.16 6.59
N CYS A 253 -31.22 1.91 6.12
CA CYS A 253 -31.84 2.71 5.05
C CYS A 253 -32.35 4.08 5.53
N HIS A 254 -32.02 4.50 6.77
CA HIS A 254 -32.33 5.84 7.24
C HIS A 254 -31.62 6.87 6.34
N PRO A 255 -32.31 7.89 5.81
CA PRO A 255 -31.71 8.83 4.85
C PRO A 255 -30.43 9.51 5.34
N GLU A 256 -30.33 9.78 6.64
CA GLU A 256 -29.13 10.39 7.23
C GLU A 256 -27.94 9.41 7.31
N ASP A 257 -28.18 8.11 7.52
CA ASP A 257 -27.11 7.10 7.44
C ASP A 257 -26.59 6.99 6.00
N VAL A 258 -27.50 7.00 5.02
CA VAL A 258 -27.17 6.94 3.58
C VAL A 258 -26.35 8.17 3.16
N MET A 259 -26.78 9.37 3.55
CA MET A 259 -26.07 10.60 3.22
C MET A 259 -24.71 10.67 3.93
N LEU A 260 -24.65 10.24 5.19
CA LEU A 260 -23.39 10.19 5.93
C LEU A 260 -22.40 9.23 5.27
N ALA A 261 -22.82 8.03 4.87
CA ALA A 261 -21.96 7.09 4.15
C ALA A 261 -21.43 7.68 2.84
N ALA A 262 -22.28 8.36 2.06
CA ALA A 262 -21.87 9.06 0.84
C ALA A 262 -20.82 10.14 1.12
N GLN A 263 -20.98 10.93 2.18
CA GLN A 263 -20.03 11.96 2.59
C GLN A 263 -18.73 11.37 3.15
N ALA A 264 -18.80 10.33 3.97
CA ALA A 264 -17.64 9.64 4.53
C ALA A 264 -16.75 9.03 3.43
N MET A 265 -17.36 8.55 2.34
CA MET A 265 -16.61 8.05 1.18
C MET A 265 -15.80 9.14 0.45
N HIS A 266 -16.04 10.44 0.69
CA HIS A 266 -15.15 11.50 0.19
C HIS A 266 -13.72 11.36 0.73
N ASP A 267 -13.54 10.77 1.93
CA ASP A 267 -12.23 10.47 2.51
C ASP A 267 -11.41 9.46 1.68
N ARG A 268 -12.08 8.71 0.80
CA ARG A 268 -11.44 7.78 -0.14
C ARG A 268 -11.40 8.41 -1.53
N PHE A 269 -12.55 8.87 -2.03
CA PHE A 269 -12.69 9.36 -3.39
C PHE A 269 -11.93 10.65 -3.66
N TYR A 270 -11.65 11.49 -2.67
CA TYR A 270 -10.87 12.72 -2.88
C TYR A 270 -9.54 12.43 -3.59
N PHE A 271 -8.87 11.36 -3.17
CA PHE A 271 -7.55 11.01 -3.66
C PHE A 271 -7.57 10.36 -5.05
N THR A 272 -8.51 9.45 -5.30
CA THR A 272 -8.70 8.85 -6.62
C THR A 272 -9.33 9.82 -7.61
N ASP A 273 -10.21 10.72 -7.17
CA ASP A 273 -10.78 11.78 -8.02
C ASP A 273 -9.67 12.67 -8.57
N VAL A 274 -8.74 13.15 -7.73
CA VAL A 274 -7.65 14.01 -8.22
C VAL A 274 -6.70 13.23 -9.14
N GLN A 275 -6.27 12.03 -8.75
CA GLN A 275 -5.27 11.29 -9.53
C GLN A 275 -5.81 10.71 -10.84
N VAL A 276 -7.09 10.36 -10.92
CA VAL A 276 -7.67 9.72 -12.11
C VAL A 276 -8.45 10.72 -12.98
N ARG A 277 -9.13 11.71 -12.39
CA ARG A 277 -9.87 12.74 -13.14
C ARG A 277 -9.00 13.97 -13.45
N GLY A 278 -7.90 14.15 -12.72
CA GLY A 278 -6.95 15.24 -12.95
C GLY A 278 -7.41 16.60 -12.43
N HIS A 279 -8.38 16.64 -11.52
CA HIS A 279 -8.85 17.88 -10.89
C HIS A 279 -9.46 17.64 -9.51
N TYR A 280 -9.46 18.69 -8.68
CA TYR A 280 -10.15 18.66 -7.41
C TYR A 280 -11.68 18.54 -7.59
N PRO A 281 -12.35 17.65 -6.86
CA PRO A 281 -13.79 17.53 -6.89
C PRO A 281 -14.46 18.73 -6.19
N ALA A 282 -15.70 19.04 -6.58
CA ALA A 282 -16.41 20.22 -6.08
C ALA A 282 -16.61 20.22 -4.56
N TYR A 283 -16.84 19.04 -3.94
CA TYR A 283 -17.00 18.93 -2.50
C TYR A 283 -15.74 19.33 -1.73
N ALA A 284 -14.54 19.06 -2.26
CA ALA A 284 -13.29 19.40 -1.59
C ALA A 284 -13.09 20.93 -1.53
N ARG A 285 -13.31 21.63 -2.65
CA ARG A 285 -13.24 23.10 -2.66
C ARG A 285 -14.29 23.73 -1.75
N ARG A 286 -15.48 23.14 -1.71
CA ARG A 286 -16.55 23.61 -0.82
C ARG A 286 -16.17 23.41 0.64
N GLU A 287 -15.60 22.26 0.98
CA GLU A 287 -15.10 21.96 2.31
C GLU A 287 -14.01 22.95 2.73
N TRP A 288 -13.01 23.19 1.88
CA TRP A 288 -11.96 24.17 2.16
C TRP A 288 -12.52 25.56 2.41
N ALA A 289 -13.45 26.02 1.57
CA ALA A 289 -14.09 27.32 1.75
C ALA A 289 -14.89 27.41 3.06
N LEU A 290 -15.64 26.36 3.43
CA LEU A 290 -16.42 26.31 4.66
C LEU A 290 -15.54 26.28 5.92
N LYS A 291 -14.42 25.56 5.87
CA LYS A 291 -13.47 25.44 6.98
C LYS A 291 -12.41 26.55 7.00
N GLY A 292 -12.42 27.44 6.02
CA GLY A 292 -11.44 28.53 5.88
C GLY A 292 -10.02 28.03 5.63
N TYR A 293 -9.88 26.90 4.91
CA TYR A 293 -8.60 26.32 4.55
C TYR A 293 -7.98 27.04 3.34
N GLN A 294 -6.68 27.29 3.42
CA GLN A 294 -5.88 27.93 2.38
C GLN A 294 -4.81 26.96 1.90
N ILE A 295 -5.08 26.30 0.77
CA ILE A 295 -4.12 25.39 0.14
C ILE A 295 -3.34 26.18 -0.91
N HIS A 296 -2.04 26.31 -0.70
CA HIS A 296 -1.15 27.01 -1.62
C HIS A 296 -0.89 26.14 -2.85
N MET A 297 -1.19 26.69 -4.02
CA MET A 297 -0.98 26.08 -5.32
C MET A 297 -0.22 27.06 -6.22
N GLU A 298 0.72 26.57 -7.00
CA GLU A 298 1.37 27.32 -8.05
C GLU A 298 0.43 27.42 -9.28
N PRO A 299 0.56 28.47 -10.13
CA PRO A 299 -0.32 28.68 -11.28
C PRO A 299 -0.45 27.49 -12.25
N GLU A 300 0.60 26.65 -12.32
CA GLU A 300 0.68 25.51 -13.22
C GLU A 300 0.11 24.21 -12.66
N ASP A 301 -0.14 24.14 -11.35
CA ASP A 301 -0.43 22.87 -10.67
C ASP A 301 -1.70 22.22 -11.19
N GLU A 302 -2.77 22.99 -11.38
CA GLU A 302 -4.01 22.43 -11.89
C GLU A 302 -3.87 21.93 -13.34
N ARG A 303 -2.98 22.54 -14.14
CA ARG A 303 -2.67 22.05 -15.48
C ARG A 303 -1.90 20.74 -15.40
N ILE A 304 -0.90 20.66 -14.52
CA ILE A 304 -0.12 19.45 -14.26
C ILE A 304 -1.04 18.29 -13.87
N LEU A 305 -1.97 18.50 -12.92
CA LEU A 305 -2.93 17.48 -12.50
C LEU A 305 -3.79 16.95 -13.66
N ARG A 306 -4.26 17.84 -14.55
CA ARG A 306 -5.08 17.44 -15.71
C ARG A 306 -4.29 16.61 -16.73
N GLU A 307 -3.02 16.91 -16.91
CA GLU A 307 -2.13 16.25 -17.88
C GLU A 307 -1.60 14.90 -17.36
N GLY A 308 -1.38 14.76 -16.05
CA GLY A 308 -0.77 13.58 -15.44
C GLY A 308 -1.75 12.69 -14.70
N LYS A 309 -2.75 12.13 -15.41
CA LYS A 309 -3.74 11.24 -14.82
C LYS A 309 -3.21 9.80 -14.74
N ALA A 310 -3.42 9.13 -13.62
CA ALA A 310 -3.04 7.73 -13.44
C ALA A 310 -3.68 6.81 -14.50
N ASP A 311 -2.91 5.83 -14.97
CA ASP A 311 -3.33 4.86 -15.99
C ASP A 311 -4.28 3.80 -15.43
N TYR A 312 -4.17 3.49 -14.14
CA TYR A 312 -4.96 2.47 -13.44
C TYR A 312 -5.04 2.81 -11.94
N ILE A 313 -5.98 2.16 -11.24
CA ILE A 313 -6.11 2.28 -9.78
C ILE A 313 -5.58 1.01 -9.13
N GLY A 314 -4.39 1.10 -8.54
CA GLY A 314 -3.98 0.17 -7.50
C GLY A 314 -4.75 0.46 -6.22
N PHE A 315 -5.23 -0.56 -5.52
CA PHE A 315 -5.79 -0.38 -4.19
C PHE A 315 -5.53 -1.56 -3.27
N SER A 316 -5.49 -1.27 -1.96
CA SER A 316 -5.54 -2.30 -0.92
C SER A 316 -6.98 -2.50 -0.45
N TYR A 317 -7.29 -3.75 -0.10
CA TYR A 317 -8.56 -4.10 0.51
C TYR A 317 -8.34 -5.12 1.63
N TYR A 318 -8.87 -4.83 2.80
CA TYR A 318 -8.77 -5.71 3.97
C TYR A 318 -10.09 -5.90 4.70
N MET A 319 -10.93 -4.87 4.72
CA MET A 319 -12.17 -4.79 5.51
C MET A 319 -13.09 -3.68 4.99
N SER A 320 -14.28 -3.62 5.57
CA SER A 320 -15.24 -2.53 5.43
C SER A 320 -15.62 -1.95 6.79
N ASN A 321 -16.18 -0.74 6.76
CA ASN A 321 -16.70 -0.01 7.91
C ASN A 321 -18.20 0.27 7.73
N VAL A 322 -18.89 0.57 8.83
CA VAL A 322 -20.30 0.96 8.84
C VAL A 322 -20.43 2.26 9.60
N VAL A 323 -21.18 3.23 9.08
CA VAL A 323 -21.43 4.52 9.73
C VAL A 323 -22.91 4.71 10.09
N LYS A 324 -23.15 5.42 11.19
CA LYS A 324 -24.49 5.75 11.69
C LYS A 324 -24.56 7.21 12.15
N HIS A 325 -25.55 7.96 11.67
CA HIS A 325 -25.62 9.42 11.80
C HIS A 325 -25.70 9.95 13.24
N ASP A 326 -26.24 9.17 14.16
CA ASP A 326 -26.45 9.55 15.56
C ASP A 326 -25.35 9.02 16.50
N VAL A 327 -24.25 8.49 15.96
CA VAL A 327 -23.10 7.98 16.71
C VAL A 327 -21.95 8.99 16.65
N GLN A 328 -21.25 9.16 17.78
CA GLN A 328 -20.05 9.98 17.87
C GLN A 328 -19.03 9.30 18.79
N ASN A 329 -17.96 8.79 18.19
CA ASN A 329 -16.88 8.06 18.83
C ASN A 329 -15.58 8.87 18.84
N ARG A 330 -14.63 8.47 19.69
CA ARG A 330 -13.25 8.95 19.63
C ARG A 330 -12.44 8.08 18.68
N ILE A 331 -11.65 8.70 17.80
CA ILE A 331 -10.85 8.01 16.77
C ILE A 331 -9.34 8.27 16.89
N ASP A 332 -8.89 8.83 18.02
CA ASP A 332 -7.53 9.33 18.22
C ASP A 332 -6.43 8.27 18.00
N ALA A 333 -6.78 6.98 18.11
CA ALA A 333 -5.88 5.84 17.90
C ALA A 333 -6.41 4.82 16.87
N SER A 334 -7.40 5.21 16.05
CA SER A 334 -7.97 4.31 15.04
C SER A 334 -6.96 4.00 13.94
N MET A 335 -6.82 2.71 13.62
CA MET A 335 -5.92 2.17 12.58
C MET A 335 -6.68 1.34 11.53
N ASP A 336 -8.01 1.24 11.66
CA ASP A 336 -8.88 0.45 10.80
C ASP A 336 -9.67 1.31 9.79
N GLY A 337 -9.28 2.58 9.68
CA GLY A 337 -9.93 3.56 8.82
C GLY A 337 -11.36 3.88 9.25
N SER A 338 -11.73 3.63 10.51
CA SER A 338 -13.00 4.09 11.08
C SER A 338 -13.05 5.62 11.20
N SER A 339 -14.27 6.13 11.09
CA SER A 339 -14.64 7.52 11.36
C SER A 339 -15.29 7.65 12.75
N GLU A 340 -15.49 8.90 13.19
CA GLU A 340 -16.21 9.20 14.44
C GLU A 340 -17.64 8.65 14.47
N HIS A 341 -18.23 8.33 13.31
CA HIS A 341 -19.56 7.75 13.21
C HIS A 341 -19.58 6.23 13.05
N SER A 342 -18.41 5.58 13.11
CA SER A 342 -18.30 4.16 12.79
C SER A 342 -18.83 3.25 13.89
N ILE A 343 -19.50 2.16 13.53
CA ILE A 343 -19.96 1.11 14.44
C ILE A 343 -19.60 -0.28 13.91
N PRO A 344 -19.52 -1.31 14.78
CA PRO A 344 -19.34 -2.68 14.33
C PRO A 344 -20.48 -3.11 13.41
N ASN A 345 -20.15 -3.80 12.31
CA ASN A 345 -21.15 -4.41 11.46
C ASN A 345 -21.66 -5.70 12.13
N PRO A 346 -22.95 -5.81 12.50
CA PRO A 346 -23.47 -6.97 13.20
C PRO A 346 -23.51 -8.25 12.33
N HIS A 347 -23.23 -8.13 11.03
CA HIS A 347 -23.25 -9.23 10.07
C HIS A 347 -21.86 -9.82 9.77
N LEU A 348 -20.79 -9.19 10.26
CA LEU A 348 -19.41 -9.58 9.94
C LEU A 348 -18.70 -10.16 11.15
N LYS A 349 -17.80 -11.11 10.89
CA LYS A 349 -16.78 -11.51 11.86
C LYS A 349 -15.60 -10.54 11.77
N ALA A 350 -14.74 -10.54 12.78
CA ALA A 350 -13.49 -9.79 12.77
C ALA A 350 -12.30 -10.72 13.05
N SER A 351 -11.11 -10.32 12.59
CA SER A 351 -9.83 -10.92 12.98
C SER A 351 -9.48 -10.61 14.43
N ASP A 352 -8.43 -11.25 14.95
CA ASP A 352 -7.90 -10.99 16.30
C ASP A 352 -7.40 -9.54 16.48
N TRP A 353 -7.11 -8.82 15.39
CA TRP A 353 -6.78 -7.38 15.40
C TRP A 353 -8.00 -6.47 15.19
N GLY A 354 -9.22 -7.01 15.22
CA GLY A 354 -10.47 -6.25 15.09
C GLY A 354 -10.87 -5.90 13.65
N TRP A 355 -10.09 -6.31 12.65
CA TRP A 355 -10.41 -6.02 11.25
C TRP A 355 -11.55 -6.90 10.75
N GLN A 356 -12.64 -6.28 10.29
CA GLN A 356 -13.85 -6.98 9.85
C GLN A 356 -13.62 -7.74 8.54
N ILE A 357 -14.03 -9.02 8.49
CA ILE A 357 -13.83 -9.89 7.34
C ILE A 357 -15.05 -9.77 6.43
N ASP A 358 -14.90 -9.04 5.33
CA ASP A 358 -15.97 -8.77 4.37
C ASP A 358 -15.54 -9.04 2.93
N PRO A 359 -15.64 -10.28 2.43
CA PRO A 359 -15.33 -10.56 1.03
C PRO A 359 -16.29 -9.87 0.06
N THR A 360 -17.57 -9.73 0.41
CA THR A 360 -18.56 -9.03 -0.43
C THR A 360 -18.18 -7.56 -0.62
N GLY A 361 -17.59 -6.94 0.39
CA GLY A 361 -17.07 -5.59 0.29
C GLY A 361 -15.94 -5.41 -0.70
N LEU A 362 -15.18 -6.46 -1.04
CA LEU A 362 -14.20 -6.39 -2.13
C LEU A 362 -14.91 -6.28 -3.49
N ARG A 363 -15.97 -7.08 -3.71
CA ARG A 363 -16.81 -6.93 -4.92
C ARG A 363 -17.41 -5.53 -4.98
N TYR A 364 -17.99 -5.04 -3.88
CA TYR A 364 -18.51 -3.68 -3.79
C TYR A 364 -17.45 -2.62 -4.12
N ALA A 365 -16.23 -2.76 -3.60
CA ALA A 365 -15.12 -1.85 -3.86
C ALA A 365 -14.75 -1.82 -5.34
N LEU A 366 -14.61 -3.00 -5.96
CA LEU A 366 -14.30 -3.15 -7.38
C LEU A 366 -15.37 -2.51 -8.26
N THR A 367 -16.65 -2.85 -8.03
CA THR A 367 -17.79 -2.27 -8.78
C THR A 367 -17.83 -0.76 -8.62
N THR A 368 -17.73 -0.26 -7.38
CA THR A 368 -17.81 1.18 -7.08
C THR A 368 -16.67 1.96 -7.72
N LEU A 369 -15.43 1.46 -7.63
CA LEU A 369 -14.28 2.11 -8.25
C LEU A 369 -14.39 2.09 -9.78
N TYR A 370 -14.77 0.95 -10.35
CA TYR A 370 -14.82 0.79 -11.80
C TYR A 370 -15.93 1.63 -12.43
N GLU A 371 -17.15 1.59 -11.89
CA GLU A 371 -18.27 2.43 -12.37
C GLU A 371 -17.98 3.93 -12.22
N ARG A 372 -17.17 4.33 -11.23
CA ARG A 372 -16.83 5.74 -10.98
C ARG A 372 -15.79 6.29 -11.95
N TYR A 373 -14.88 5.46 -12.43
CA TYR A 373 -13.66 5.90 -13.11
C TYR A 373 -13.41 5.27 -14.48
N GLU A 374 -13.94 4.08 -14.75
CA GLU A 374 -13.77 3.34 -16.01
C GLU A 374 -12.29 3.20 -16.44
N VAL A 375 -11.39 3.03 -15.45
CA VAL A 375 -9.98 2.69 -15.65
C VAL A 375 -9.69 1.31 -15.06
N PRO A 376 -8.67 0.59 -15.56
CA PRO A 376 -8.29 -0.71 -15.01
C PRO A 376 -8.02 -0.63 -13.50
N LEU A 377 -8.40 -1.68 -12.77
CA LEU A 377 -8.14 -1.82 -11.35
C LEU A 377 -7.04 -2.87 -11.11
N PHE A 378 -6.32 -2.74 -10.00
CA PHE A 378 -5.35 -3.72 -9.56
C PHE A 378 -5.46 -3.89 -8.03
N ILE A 379 -5.86 -5.08 -7.57
CA ILE A 379 -5.82 -5.40 -6.13
C ILE A 379 -4.37 -5.66 -5.76
N VAL A 380 -3.71 -4.62 -5.27
CA VAL A 380 -2.27 -4.65 -4.99
C VAL A 380 -1.96 -5.05 -3.55
N GLU A 381 -2.99 -5.15 -2.71
CA GLU A 381 -2.92 -5.77 -1.38
C GLU A 381 -4.27 -6.36 -0.98
N ASN A 382 -4.22 -7.57 -0.42
CA ASN A 382 -5.29 -8.18 0.35
C ASN A 382 -4.68 -9.26 1.24
N GLY A 383 -5.12 -9.42 2.48
CA GLY A 383 -4.51 -10.42 3.36
C GLY A 383 -5.10 -10.47 4.76
N LEU A 384 -4.78 -11.55 5.47
CA LEU A 384 -5.20 -11.74 6.85
C LEU A 384 -3.96 -11.83 7.76
N GLY A 385 -3.81 -10.81 8.59
CA GLY A 385 -2.84 -10.82 9.68
C GLY A 385 -3.36 -11.68 10.82
N ALA A 386 -2.63 -12.74 11.15
CA ALA A 386 -3.00 -13.69 12.21
C ALA A 386 -1.75 -14.26 12.89
N VAL A 387 -1.92 -14.78 14.11
CA VAL A 387 -0.84 -15.50 14.80
C VAL A 387 -0.74 -16.90 14.21
N ASP A 388 0.41 -17.25 13.65
CA ASP A 388 0.67 -18.62 13.21
C ASP A 388 1.24 -19.49 14.33
N LYS A 389 0.99 -20.80 14.23
CA LYS A 389 1.52 -21.83 15.13
C LYS A 389 2.25 -22.87 14.27
N PRO A 390 3.57 -22.74 14.06
CA PRO A 390 4.33 -23.73 13.32
C PRO A 390 4.39 -25.05 14.10
N ASP A 391 4.35 -26.18 13.38
CA ASP A 391 4.62 -27.49 13.95
C ASP A 391 6.14 -27.73 14.16
N ALA A 392 6.52 -28.93 14.60
CA ALA A 392 7.93 -29.28 14.85
C ALA A 392 8.83 -29.20 13.60
N ASN A 393 8.25 -29.17 12.39
CA ASN A 393 8.95 -29.04 11.12
C ASN A 393 8.87 -27.61 10.56
N GLY A 394 8.29 -26.67 11.31
CA GLY A 394 8.12 -25.27 10.88
C GLY A 394 6.92 -25.02 9.96
N MET A 395 6.07 -26.03 9.70
CA MET A 395 4.91 -25.90 8.84
C MET A 395 3.73 -25.31 9.62
N CYS A 396 3.13 -24.25 9.10
CA CYS A 396 1.91 -23.65 9.68
C CYS A 396 0.66 -24.20 8.97
N GLN A 397 -0.28 -24.75 9.74
CA GLN A 397 -1.61 -25.16 9.24
C GLN A 397 -2.56 -23.97 9.26
N ASP A 398 -2.42 -23.08 8.27
CA ASP A 398 -3.07 -21.76 8.21
C ASP A 398 -4.37 -21.74 7.39
N ASP A 399 -5.28 -22.68 7.69
CA ASP A 399 -6.60 -22.77 7.03
C ASP A 399 -7.42 -21.47 7.14
N TYR A 400 -7.29 -20.74 8.24
CA TYR A 400 -7.94 -19.43 8.42
C TYR A 400 -7.50 -18.40 7.35
N ARG A 401 -6.25 -18.46 6.90
CA ARG A 401 -5.71 -17.58 5.87
C ARG A 401 -6.19 -18.02 4.49
N ILE A 402 -6.21 -19.32 4.24
CA ILE A 402 -6.78 -19.91 3.02
C ILE A 402 -8.25 -19.52 2.88
N ASP A 403 -9.07 -19.68 3.92
CA ASP A 403 -10.50 -19.38 3.88
C ASP A 403 -10.77 -17.88 3.63
N TYR A 404 -9.98 -17.00 4.26
CA TYR A 404 -10.04 -15.56 4.00
C TYR A 404 -9.74 -15.26 2.53
N LEU A 405 -8.59 -15.68 2.02
CA LEU A 405 -8.16 -15.35 0.66
C LEU A 405 -9.08 -15.98 -0.39
N ARG A 406 -9.51 -17.25 -0.19
CA ARG A 406 -10.51 -17.94 -1.03
C ARG A 406 -11.77 -17.09 -1.18
N SER A 407 -12.36 -16.65 -0.06
CA SER A 407 -13.62 -15.90 -0.10
C SER A 407 -13.49 -14.55 -0.83
N HIS A 408 -12.33 -13.90 -0.75
CA HIS A 408 -12.06 -12.65 -1.48
C HIS A 408 -11.78 -12.91 -2.96
N ILE A 409 -11.12 -14.02 -3.30
CA ILE A 409 -10.90 -14.44 -4.69
C ILE A 409 -12.24 -14.79 -5.36
N ASP A 410 -13.17 -15.45 -4.66
CA ASP A 410 -14.52 -15.67 -5.17
C ASP A 410 -15.26 -14.34 -5.45
N ALA A 411 -15.16 -13.37 -4.54
CA ALA A 411 -15.77 -12.06 -4.70
C ALA A 411 -15.16 -11.26 -5.86
N MET A 412 -13.83 -11.28 -6.03
CA MET A 412 -13.18 -10.57 -7.15
C MET A 412 -13.50 -11.22 -8.50
N LYS A 413 -13.62 -12.57 -8.55
CA LYS A 413 -14.06 -13.29 -9.75
C LYS A 413 -15.48 -12.89 -10.14
N ALA A 414 -16.38 -12.77 -9.16
CA ALA A 414 -17.74 -12.31 -9.40
C ALA A 414 -17.75 -10.86 -9.95
N ALA A 415 -16.92 -9.95 -9.42
CA ALA A 415 -16.79 -8.60 -9.97
C ALA A 415 -16.34 -8.60 -11.44
N VAL A 416 -15.39 -9.46 -11.81
CA VAL A 416 -14.92 -9.58 -13.20
C VAL A 416 -15.99 -10.14 -14.12
N TRP A 417 -16.63 -11.25 -13.73
CA TRP A 417 -17.51 -12.00 -14.63
C TRP A 417 -18.97 -11.55 -14.64
N GLU A 418 -19.48 -11.09 -13.51
CA GLU A 418 -20.87 -10.64 -13.37
C GLU A 418 -20.99 -9.13 -13.56
N ASP A 419 -20.04 -8.34 -13.03
CA ASP A 419 -20.12 -6.88 -13.03
C ASP A 419 -19.27 -6.24 -14.16
N GLY A 420 -18.42 -7.00 -14.83
CA GLY A 420 -17.64 -6.54 -15.98
C GLY A 420 -16.45 -5.64 -15.63
N VAL A 421 -15.93 -5.74 -14.40
CA VAL A 421 -14.77 -4.97 -13.94
C VAL A 421 -13.50 -5.40 -14.69
N ASP A 422 -12.75 -4.43 -15.22
CA ASP A 422 -11.40 -4.65 -15.75
C ASP A 422 -10.39 -4.72 -14.60
N LEU A 423 -10.04 -5.94 -14.21
CA LEU A 423 -9.10 -6.22 -13.12
C LEU A 423 -7.80 -6.81 -13.67
N MET A 424 -6.70 -6.08 -13.49
CA MET A 424 -5.37 -6.43 -13.99
C MET A 424 -4.77 -7.66 -13.27
N GLY A 425 -4.98 -7.76 -11.96
CA GLY A 425 -4.32 -8.76 -11.13
C GLY A 425 -4.69 -8.71 -9.66
N TYR A 426 -4.03 -9.60 -8.90
CA TYR A 426 -4.24 -9.77 -7.47
C TYR A 426 -2.94 -10.21 -6.79
N THR A 427 -2.45 -9.39 -5.85
CA THR A 427 -1.21 -9.65 -5.10
C THR A 427 -1.45 -9.62 -3.59
N PRO A 428 -1.64 -10.79 -2.94
CA PRO A 428 -1.77 -10.88 -1.50
C PRO A 428 -0.62 -10.20 -0.76
N TRP A 429 -0.98 -9.46 0.28
CA TRP A 429 -0.03 -8.70 1.10
C TRP A 429 0.80 -9.60 1.99
N GLY A 430 2.07 -9.23 2.16
CA GLY A 430 3.01 -9.91 3.02
C GLY A 430 3.16 -11.38 2.63
N CYS A 431 3.26 -11.67 1.34
CA CYS A 431 3.29 -13.04 0.79
C CYS A 431 4.43 -13.91 1.38
N ILE A 432 5.46 -13.26 1.92
CA ILE A 432 6.42 -13.80 2.88
C ILE A 432 6.24 -13.02 4.19
N ASP A 433 6.32 -13.71 5.34
CA ASP A 433 6.20 -13.05 6.64
C ASP A 433 7.20 -11.90 6.75
N LEU A 434 6.72 -10.76 7.25
CA LEU A 434 7.46 -9.50 7.31
C LEU A 434 7.04 -8.68 8.54
N VAL A 435 7.76 -7.59 8.81
CA VAL A 435 7.46 -6.69 9.93
C VAL A 435 6.16 -5.93 9.65
N SER A 436 5.16 -6.03 10.53
CA SER A 436 3.86 -5.36 10.33
C SER A 436 3.95 -3.83 10.39
N PHE A 437 3.04 -3.14 9.69
CA PHE A 437 2.99 -1.67 9.65
C PHE A 437 2.64 -1.06 11.02
N THR A 438 1.44 -1.35 11.53
CA THR A 438 0.84 -0.65 12.68
C THR A 438 1.64 -0.84 13.98
N THR A 439 2.17 -2.05 14.19
CA THR A 439 2.77 -2.46 15.46
C THR A 439 4.23 -2.86 15.32
N GLY A 440 4.76 -3.05 14.11
CA GLY A 440 6.15 -3.49 13.95
C GLY A 440 6.38 -4.93 14.42
N GLU A 441 5.32 -5.73 14.44
CA GLU A 441 5.33 -7.12 14.92
C GLU A 441 5.64 -8.09 13.78
N MET A 442 6.47 -9.10 14.05
CA MET A 442 6.54 -10.37 13.32
C MET A 442 5.41 -11.32 13.71
N ALA A 443 4.86 -11.21 14.93
CA ALA A 443 3.78 -12.10 15.39
C ALA A 443 2.48 -11.96 14.57
N LYS A 444 2.24 -10.79 13.97
CA LYS A 444 1.13 -10.55 13.03
C LYS A 444 1.53 -10.99 11.62
N ARG A 445 1.36 -12.29 11.33
CA ARG A 445 1.86 -12.93 10.10
C ARG A 445 0.83 -12.91 8.98
N TYR A 446 1.32 -12.76 7.75
CA TYR A 446 0.50 -12.68 6.53
C TYR A 446 0.88 -13.74 5.49
N GLY A 447 2.10 -14.26 5.53
CA GLY A 447 2.69 -14.92 4.37
C GLY A 447 2.19 -16.30 4.07
N PHE A 448 2.44 -16.71 2.83
CA PHE A 448 2.49 -18.09 2.40
C PHE A 448 3.78 -18.77 2.85
N ILE A 449 4.81 -17.97 3.12
CA ILE A 449 6.13 -18.41 3.56
C ILE A 449 6.33 -17.90 4.99
N HIS A 450 6.53 -18.83 5.92
CA HIS A 450 6.90 -18.52 7.29
C HIS A 450 8.36 -18.08 7.35
N VAL A 451 8.65 -17.03 8.12
CA VAL A 451 10.02 -16.63 8.48
C VAL A 451 10.21 -16.85 9.96
N ASP A 452 11.22 -17.66 10.32
CA ASP A 452 11.63 -17.92 11.70
C ASP A 452 12.31 -16.67 12.31
N LYS A 453 11.47 -15.70 12.69
CA LYS A 453 11.82 -14.48 13.42
C LYS A 453 10.67 -14.09 14.33
N HIS A 454 10.99 -13.62 15.54
CA HIS A 454 10.04 -13.23 16.56
C HIS A 454 10.24 -11.77 17.01
N ASP A 455 9.26 -11.22 17.72
CA ASP A 455 9.26 -9.81 18.16
C ASP A 455 10.39 -9.48 19.15
N ASP A 456 10.92 -10.48 19.84
CA ASP A 456 12.08 -10.36 20.74
C ASP A 456 13.44 -10.44 20.01
N GLY A 457 13.41 -10.56 18.68
CA GLY A 457 14.60 -10.67 17.83
C GLY A 457 15.16 -12.08 17.71
N THR A 458 14.58 -13.08 18.37
CA THR A 458 15.01 -14.48 18.22
C THR A 458 14.53 -15.08 16.88
N GLY A 459 15.22 -16.12 16.43
CA GLY A 459 14.91 -16.86 15.20
C GLY A 459 16.12 -17.00 14.26
N THR A 460 16.06 -17.96 13.35
CA THR A 460 17.14 -18.27 12.39
C THR A 460 17.01 -17.54 11.05
N LEU A 461 15.91 -16.81 10.85
CA LEU A 461 15.47 -16.26 9.56
C LEU A 461 15.21 -17.33 8.48
N ALA A 462 15.11 -18.61 8.85
CA ALA A 462 14.77 -19.66 7.89
C ALA A 462 13.37 -19.44 7.30
N ARG A 463 13.23 -19.78 6.01
CA ARG A 463 11.96 -19.74 5.28
C ARG A 463 11.36 -21.13 5.18
N THR A 464 10.10 -21.28 5.54
CA THR A 464 9.36 -22.54 5.43
C THR A 464 8.01 -22.31 4.76
N PRO A 465 7.64 -23.04 3.69
CA PRO A 465 6.30 -22.98 3.12
C PRO A 465 5.23 -23.32 4.17
N LYS A 466 4.14 -22.55 4.21
CA LYS A 466 2.94 -22.86 5.00
C LYS A 466 1.96 -23.70 4.17
N LYS A 467 0.86 -24.17 4.75
CA LYS A 467 -0.19 -24.88 4.00
C LYS A 467 -0.73 -24.03 2.85
N SER A 468 -0.92 -22.74 3.10
CA SER A 468 -1.38 -21.74 2.13
C SER A 468 -0.45 -21.56 0.92
N PHE A 469 0.83 -21.89 1.02
CA PHE A 469 1.77 -21.87 -0.12
C PHE A 469 1.32 -22.79 -1.25
N HIS A 470 1.13 -24.07 -0.95
CA HIS A 470 0.72 -25.06 -1.95
C HIS A 470 -0.73 -24.85 -2.40
N TRP A 471 -1.57 -24.27 -1.54
CA TRP A 471 -2.90 -23.84 -1.93
C TRP A 471 -2.83 -22.73 -2.99
N TYR A 472 -2.09 -21.66 -2.74
CA TYR A 472 -2.00 -20.53 -3.67
C TYR A 472 -1.30 -20.91 -4.97
N GLN A 473 -0.33 -21.85 -4.92
CA GLN A 473 0.24 -22.47 -6.10
C GLN A 473 -0.82 -23.10 -7.01
N ARG A 474 -1.81 -23.82 -6.45
CA ARG A 474 -2.94 -24.39 -7.21
C ARG A 474 -3.91 -23.32 -7.72
N VAL A 475 -4.17 -22.29 -6.93
CA VAL A 475 -4.97 -21.12 -7.36
C VAL A 475 -4.36 -20.51 -8.63
N ILE A 476 -3.05 -20.25 -8.63
CA ILE A 476 -2.38 -19.66 -9.80
C ILE A 476 -2.37 -20.64 -10.98
N ALA A 477 -2.03 -21.91 -10.75
CA ALA A 477 -1.96 -22.92 -11.81
C ALA A 477 -3.31 -23.15 -12.51
N SER A 478 -4.41 -23.06 -11.77
CA SER A 478 -5.79 -23.16 -12.27
C SER A 478 -6.38 -21.81 -12.71
N ASN A 479 -5.59 -20.72 -12.64
CA ASN A 479 -6.05 -19.36 -12.91
C ASN A 479 -7.33 -18.97 -12.14
N GLY A 480 -7.39 -19.37 -10.87
CA GLY A 480 -8.49 -19.10 -9.95
C GLY A 480 -9.68 -20.07 -10.04
N GLU A 481 -9.60 -21.14 -10.82
CA GLU A 481 -10.66 -22.15 -10.93
C GLU A 481 -10.70 -23.10 -9.72
N GLU A 482 -9.54 -23.53 -9.22
CA GLU A 482 -9.40 -24.37 -8.03
C GLU A 482 -9.00 -23.51 -6.82
N LEU A 483 -9.92 -23.37 -5.86
CA LEU A 483 -9.70 -22.64 -4.61
C LEU A 483 -9.87 -23.54 -3.38
#